data_AF-A0A370WUN8-F1
#
_entry.id   AF-A0A370WUN8-F1
#
_cell.length_a   1.000
_cell.length_b   1.000
_cell.length_c   1.000
_cell.angle_alpha   90.00
_cell.angle_beta   90.00
_cell.angle_gamma   90.00
#
_symmetry.space_group_name_H-M   'P 1'
#
loop_
_entity.id
_entity.type
_entity.pdbx_description
1 polymer ?
#
loop_
_entity_poly.entity_id
_entity_poly.type
_entity_poly.pdbx_seq_one_letter_code
_entity_poly.pdbx_strand_id
1 'polypeptide(L)'
;MDNLNVDDSRRSEIALRNQRRDLGERDHKLMMFMFGVLAYSAFANSVVGVVRFFTSSPSLMSTISSLVLGVIYAVAAHHVWTSKSPRWWLIALPAVLTIGIIAATLLFSPIALALNIALLAVIPFRVKVQRQLASLPT
;
A
#
# COMPACT_ATOMS: atom_id res chain seq x y z
N MET A 1 41.03 7.30 30.43
CA MET A 1 40.07 8.01 29.58
C MET A 1 39.45 7.13 28.49
N ASP A 2 40.02 5.95 28.19
CA ASP A 2 39.49 5.04 27.16
C ASP A 2 38.11 4.41 27.47
N ASN A 3 37.77 4.20 28.75
CA ASN A 3 36.50 3.56 29.12
C ASN A 3 35.25 4.39 28.75
N LEU A 4 35.36 5.72 28.69
CA LEU A 4 34.25 6.60 28.30
C LEU A 4 33.92 6.47 26.80
N ASN A 5 34.95 6.30 25.96
CA ASN A 5 34.79 6.17 24.52
C ASN A 5 34.14 4.83 24.13
N VAL A 6 34.43 3.76 24.87
CA VAL A 6 33.85 2.43 24.65
C VAL A 6 32.38 2.39 25.07
N ASP A 7 32.02 3.02 26.20
CA ASP A 7 30.64 3.11 26.65
C ASP A 7 29.78 3.96 25.69
N ASP A 8 30.31 5.07 25.17
CA ASP A 8 29.61 5.90 24.17
C ASP A 8 29.48 5.19 22.82
N SER A 9 30.50 4.46 22.37
CA SER A 9 30.44 3.65 21.15
C SER A 9 29.41 2.52 21.27
N ARG A 10 29.32 1.87 22.44
CA ARG A 10 28.36 0.79 22.65
C ARG A 10 26.92 1.33 22.74
N ARG A 11 26.72 2.48 23.37
CA ARG A 11 25.41 3.16 23.44
C ARG A 11 24.95 3.64 22.07
N SER A 12 25.84 4.18 21.24
CA SER A 12 25.51 4.62 19.88
C SER A 12 25.14 3.45 18.97
N GLU A 13 25.84 2.32 19.08
CA GLU A 13 25.51 1.08 18.36
C GLU A 13 24.13 0.54 18.77
N ILE A 14 23.83 0.48 20.07
CA ILE A 14 22.52 0.06 20.58
C ILE A 14 21.42 1.01 20.09
N ALA A 15 21.66 2.32 20.10
CA ALA A 15 20.71 3.32 19.63
C ALA A 15 20.41 3.15 18.13
N LEU A 16 21.44 2.95 17.30
CA LEU A 16 21.28 2.71 15.86
C LEU A 16 20.50 1.41 15.57
N ARG A 17 20.78 0.34 16.32
CA ARG A 17 20.06 -0.93 16.19
C ARG A 17 18.58 -0.79 16.56
N ASN A 18 18.29 -0.08 17.65
CA ASN A 18 16.92 0.17 18.09
C ASN A 18 16.17 1.06 17.09
N GLN A 19 16.83 2.09 16.55
CA GLN A 19 16.27 2.95 15.51
C GLN A 19 15.96 2.17 14.23
N ARG A 20 16.87 1.30 13.77
CA ARG A 20 16.63 0.41 12.62
C ARG A 20 15.44 -0.51 12.86
N ARG A 21 15.31 -1.07 14.07
CA ARG A 21 14.19 -1.93 14.45
C ARG A 21 12.85 -1.19 14.46
N ASP A 22 12.77 -0.02 15.09
CA ASP A 22 11.54 0.79 15.14
C ASP A 22 11.10 1.21 13.74
N LEU A 23 12.03 1.68 12.90
CA LEU A 23 11.71 2.00 11.51
C LEU A 23 11.28 0.77 10.70
N GLY A 24 11.89 -0.40 10.93
CA GLY A 24 11.49 -1.65 10.30
C GLY A 24 10.07 -2.09 10.71
N GLU A 25 9.73 -1.99 11.99
CA GLU A 25 8.38 -2.27 12.49
C GLU A 25 7.35 -1.30 11.89
N ARG A 26 7.69 -0.01 11.75
CA ARG A 26 6.84 0.99 11.10
C ARG A 26 6.63 0.69 9.62
N ASP A 27 7.70 0.38 8.86
CA ASP A 27 7.58 0.01 7.44
C ASP A 27 6.70 -1.24 7.29
N HIS A 28 6.88 -2.24 8.16
CA HIS A 28 6.09 -3.46 8.14
C HIS A 28 4.60 -3.20 8.41
N LYS A 29 4.26 -2.36 9.39
CA LYS A 29 2.87 -1.96 9.67
C LYS A 29 2.23 -1.24 8.48
N LEU A 30 2.97 -0.31 7.87
CA LEU A 30 2.49 0.42 6.69
C LEU A 30 2.31 -0.52 5.50
N MET A 31 3.24 -1.45 5.28
CA MET A 31 3.13 -2.48 4.25
C MET A 31 1.90 -3.36 4.46
N MET A 32 1.66 -3.86 5.68
CA MET A 32 0.50 -4.69 6.01
C MET A 32 -0.82 -3.94 5.81
N PHE A 33 -0.88 -2.67 6.22
CA PHE A 33 -2.05 -1.83 5.97
C PHE A 33 -2.32 -1.67 4.47
N MET A 34 -1.32 -1.27 3.70
CA MET A 34 -1.45 -1.09 2.25
C MET A 34 -1.84 -2.41 1.56
N PHE A 35 -1.22 -3.52 1.95
CA PHE A 35 -1.56 -4.85 1.45
C PHE A 35 -3.02 -5.20 1.74
N GLY A 36 -3.48 -5.00 2.98
CA GLY A 36 -4.87 -5.27 3.36
C GLY A 36 -5.88 -4.48 2.54
N VAL A 37 -5.65 -3.17 2.35
CA VAL A 37 -6.52 -2.30 1.53
C VAL A 37 -6.53 -2.76 0.07
N LEU A 38 -5.37 -3.06 -0.51
CA LEU A 38 -5.25 -3.50 -1.90
C LEU A 38 -5.89 -4.87 -2.11
N ALA A 39 -5.64 -5.83 -1.21
CA ALA A 39 -6.21 -7.18 -1.27
C ALA A 39 -7.73 -7.16 -1.11
N TYR A 40 -8.25 -6.37 -0.17
CA TYR A 40 -9.68 -6.16 0.00
C TYR A 40 -10.31 -5.57 -1.27
N SER A 41 -9.67 -4.54 -1.85
CA SER A 41 -10.16 -3.90 -3.07
C SER A 41 -10.11 -4.85 -4.28
N ALA A 42 -9.06 -5.68 -4.38
CA ALA A 42 -8.94 -6.71 -5.41
C ALA A 42 -10.06 -7.73 -5.31
N PHE A 43 -10.33 -8.21 -4.08
CA PHE A 43 -11.38 -9.17 -3.80
C PHE A 43 -12.76 -8.58 -4.11
N ALA A 44 -13.07 -7.39 -3.58
CA ALA A 44 -14.36 -6.74 -3.79
C ALA A 44 -14.67 -6.52 -5.28
N ASN A 45 -13.69 -6.00 -6.04
CA ASN A 45 -13.86 -5.79 -7.48
C ASN A 45 -14.01 -7.10 -8.26
N SER A 46 -13.25 -8.14 -7.89
CA SER A 46 -13.37 -9.47 -8.50
C SER A 46 -14.74 -10.09 -8.23
N VAL A 47 -15.22 -10.05 -6.98
CA VAL A 47 -16.54 -10.57 -6.59
C VAL A 47 -17.65 -9.83 -7.32
N VAL A 48 -17.61 -8.49 -7.37
CA VAL A 48 -18.59 -7.70 -8.12
C VAL A 48 -18.59 -8.09 -9.59
N GLY A 49 -17.41 -8.26 -10.21
CA GLY A 49 -17.30 -8.69 -11.59
C GLY A 49 -17.87 -10.09 -11.82
N VAL A 50 -17.55 -11.04 -10.95
CA VAL A 50 -18.08 -12.41 -11.03
C VAL A 50 -19.60 -12.43 -10.87
N VAL A 51 -20.14 -11.73 -9.87
CA VAL A 51 -21.61 -11.64 -9.65
C VAL A 51 -22.30 -11.01 -10.85
N ARG A 52 -21.73 -9.93 -11.42
CA ARG A 52 -22.25 -9.28 -12.63
C ARG A 52 -22.18 -10.17 -13.86
N PHE A 53 -21.19 -11.05 -13.95
CA PHE A 53 -21.07 -12.01 -15.05
C PHE A 53 -22.18 -13.07 -15.01
N PHE A 54 -22.54 -13.54 -13.80
CA PHE A 54 -23.57 -14.57 -13.61
C PHE A 54 -25.01 -14.04 -13.56
N THR A 55 -25.20 -12.73 -13.38
CA THR A 55 -26.52 -12.10 -13.43
C THR A 55 -26.76 -11.56 -14.84
N SER A 56 -27.83 -11.99 -15.51
CA SER A 56 -28.08 -11.76 -16.96
C SER A 56 -28.44 -10.30 -17.35
N SER A 57 -28.07 -9.29 -16.56
CA SER A 57 -28.44 -7.89 -16.80
C SER A 57 -27.47 -6.85 -16.19
N PRO A 58 -26.17 -6.95 -16.50
CA PRO A 58 -25.39 -5.72 -16.60
C PRO A 58 -24.56 -5.67 -17.89
N SER A 59 -24.27 -4.45 -18.35
CA SER A 59 -23.42 -4.22 -19.52
C SER A 59 -22.08 -4.97 -19.37
N LEU A 60 -21.69 -5.74 -20.38
CA LEU A 60 -20.40 -6.46 -20.45
C LEU A 60 -19.22 -5.56 -20.04
N MET A 61 -19.27 -4.29 -20.42
CA MET A 61 -18.24 -3.30 -20.11
C MET A 61 -18.08 -3.06 -18.60
N SER A 62 -19.17 -3.04 -17.84
CA SER A 62 -19.14 -2.88 -16.38
C SER A 62 -18.61 -4.11 -15.62
N THR A 63 -18.77 -5.30 -16.21
CA THR A 63 -18.21 -6.56 -15.71
C THR A 63 -16.70 -6.58 -15.94
N ILE A 64 -16.28 -6.29 -17.19
CA ILE A 64 -14.87 -6.23 -17.57
C ILE A 64 -14.14 -5.18 -16.73
N SER A 65 -14.71 -3.98 -16.55
CA SER A 65 -14.07 -2.93 -15.75
C SER A 65 -13.84 -3.36 -14.31
N SER A 66 -14.80 -4.04 -13.67
CA SER A 66 -14.63 -4.54 -12.31
C SER A 66 -13.57 -5.65 -12.21
N LEU A 67 -13.53 -6.59 -13.17
CA LEU A 67 -12.51 -7.63 -13.16
C LEU A 67 -11.11 -7.05 -13.41
N VAL A 68 -10.97 -6.12 -14.37
CA VAL A 68 -9.71 -5.43 -14.65
C VAL A 68 -9.22 -4.66 -13.42
N LEU A 69 -10.10 -3.92 -12.76
CA LEU A 69 -9.77 -3.26 -11.48
C LEU A 69 -9.29 -4.28 -10.44
N GLY A 70 -10.00 -5.41 -10.30
CA GLY A 70 -9.61 -6.50 -9.41
C GLY A 70 -8.18 -6.98 -9.67
N VAL A 71 -7.82 -7.20 -10.94
CA VAL A 71 -6.47 -7.60 -11.36
C VAL A 71 -5.44 -6.51 -11.05
N ILE A 72 -5.71 -5.24 -11.35
CA ILE A 72 -4.78 -4.14 -11.08
C ILE A 72 -4.51 -4.04 -9.57
N TYR A 73 -5.54 -4.13 -8.73
CA TYR A 73 -5.38 -4.14 -7.27
C TYR A 73 -4.61 -5.37 -6.78
N ALA A 74 -4.84 -6.55 -7.36
CA ALA A 74 -4.10 -7.76 -7.01
C ALA A 74 -2.61 -7.66 -7.36
N VAL A 75 -2.28 -7.11 -8.53
CA VAL A 75 -0.90 -6.85 -8.95
C VAL A 75 -0.23 -5.84 -8.02
N ALA A 76 -0.92 -4.77 -7.65
CA ALA A 76 -0.42 -3.80 -6.67
C ALA A 76 -0.20 -4.44 -5.29
N ALA A 77 -1.12 -5.28 -4.81
CA ALA A 77 -0.99 -6.01 -3.55
C ALA A 77 0.23 -6.94 -3.57
N HIS A 78 0.38 -7.71 -4.64
CA HIS A 78 1.53 -8.59 -4.85
C HIS A 78 2.85 -7.82 -4.87
N HIS A 79 2.86 -6.65 -5.52
CA HIS A 79 4.04 -5.78 -5.54
C HIS A 79 4.39 -5.23 -4.14
N VAL A 80 3.39 -4.80 -3.36
CA VAL A 80 3.61 -4.34 -1.97
C VAL A 80 4.18 -5.46 -1.10
N TRP A 81 3.72 -6.69 -1.29
CA TRP A 81 4.15 -7.85 -0.52
C TRP A 81 5.58 -8.31 -0.88
N THR A 82 5.91 -8.34 -2.17
CA THR A 82 7.16 -8.94 -2.66
C THR A 82 8.29 -7.93 -2.83
N SER A 83 7.96 -6.68 -3.14
CA SER A 83 8.97 -5.69 -3.49
C SER A 83 9.35 -4.81 -2.30
N LYS A 84 10.65 -4.77 -2.02
CA LYS A 84 11.27 -3.74 -1.15
C LYS A 84 11.44 -2.40 -1.88
N SER A 85 11.14 -2.33 -3.17
CA SER A 85 11.37 -1.14 -4.01
C SER A 85 10.23 -0.12 -3.86
N PRO A 86 10.54 1.19 -3.81
CA PRO A 86 9.56 2.25 -3.60
C PRO A 86 8.82 2.64 -4.89
N ARG A 87 8.42 1.70 -5.76
CA ARG A 87 7.64 2.02 -6.98
C ARG A 87 6.20 2.35 -6.61
N TRP A 88 6.03 3.47 -5.91
CA TRP A 88 4.79 3.98 -5.35
C TRP A 88 3.71 4.22 -6.41
N TRP A 89 4.11 4.47 -7.65
CA TRP A 89 3.19 4.65 -8.77
C TRP A 89 2.33 3.40 -9.04
N LEU A 90 2.84 2.18 -8.82
CA LEU A 90 2.06 0.94 -8.97
C LEU A 90 0.92 0.82 -7.96
N ILE A 91 1.05 1.53 -6.83
CA ILE A 91 0.05 1.54 -5.75
C ILE A 91 -0.90 2.72 -5.93
N ALA A 92 -0.37 3.87 -6.35
CA ALA A 92 -1.16 5.07 -6.61
C ALA A 92 -2.09 4.88 -7.82
N LEU A 93 -1.66 4.15 -8.85
CA LEU A 93 -2.41 3.96 -10.09
C LEU A 93 -3.81 3.37 -9.87
N PRO A 94 -4.00 2.22 -9.20
CA PRO A 94 -5.35 1.71 -8.92
C PRO A 94 -6.20 2.67 -8.09
N ALA A 95 -5.59 3.38 -7.12
CA ALA A 95 -6.30 4.31 -6.27
C ALA A 95 -6.82 5.54 -7.03
N VAL A 96 -5.95 6.16 -7.82
CA VAL A 96 -6.29 7.32 -8.65
C VAL A 96 -7.33 6.93 -9.70
N LEU A 97 -7.16 5.77 -10.34
CA LEU A 97 -8.09 5.28 -11.35
C LEU A 97 -9.48 5.03 -10.76
N THR A 98 -9.56 4.43 -9.57
CA THR A 98 -10.84 4.20 -8.88
C THR A 98 -11.50 5.49 -8.44
N ILE A 99 -10.75 6.45 -7.89
CA ILE A 99 -11.28 7.78 -7.54
C ILE A 99 -11.81 8.50 -8.80
N GLY A 100 -11.06 8.44 -9.91
CA GLY A 100 -11.48 9.01 -11.19
C GLY A 100 -12.77 8.41 -11.72
N ILE A 101 -12.94 7.08 -11.61
CA ILE A 101 -14.19 6.40 -11.99
C ILE A 101 -15.35 6.83 -11.08
N ILE A 102 -15.15 6.89 -9.76
CA ILE A 102 -16.19 7.35 -8.83
C ILE A 102 -16.62 8.78 -9.17
N ALA A 103 -15.66 9.66 -9.45
CA ALA A 103 -15.94 11.04 -9.85
C ALA A 103 -16.69 11.13 -11.19
N ALA A 104 -16.29 10.34 -12.19
CA ALA A 104 -16.88 10.34 -13.52
C ALA A 104 -18.27 9.71 -13.58
N THR A 105 -18.53 8.70 -12.75
CA THR A 105 -19.82 7.98 -12.73
C THR A 105 -20.83 8.58 -11.74
N LEU A 106 -20.39 9.49 -10.87
CA LEU A 106 -21.17 10.04 -9.75
C LEU A 106 -21.77 8.96 -8.82
N LEU A 107 -21.30 7.72 -8.93
CA LEU A 107 -21.70 6.60 -8.08
C LEU A 107 -20.94 6.71 -6.77
N PHE A 108 -21.56 7.33 -5.78
CA PHE A 108 -20.96 7.51 -4.47
C PHE A 108 -20.77 6.16 -3.77
N SER A 109 -19.52 5.74 -3.63
CA SER A 109 -19.11 4.60 -2.80
C SER A 109 -18.19 5.09 -1.69
N PRO A 110 -18.72 5.43 -0.50
CA PRO A 110 -17.95 6.08 0.56
C PRO A 110 -16.80 5.19 1.04
N ILE A 111 -17.04 3.87 1.10
CA ILE A 111 -16.02 2.90 1.54
C ILE A 111 -14.87 2.85 0.54
N ALA A 112 -15.16 2.70 -0.77
CA ALA A 112 -14.13 2.66 -1.78
C ALA A 112 -13.34 3.97 -1.86
N LEU A 113 -14.02 5.12 -1.71
CA LEU A 113 -13.39 6.42 -1.69
C LEU A 113 -12.45 6.57 -0.49
N ALA A 114 -12.93 6.26 0.72
CA ALA A 114 -12.15 6.35 1.95
C ALA A 114 -10.91 5.45 1.92
N LEU A 115 -11.05 4.21 1.45
CA LEU A 115 -9.93 3.26 1.33
C LEU A 115 -8.86 3.76 0.36
N ASN A 116 -9.25 4.31 -0.79
CA ASN A 116 -8.30 4.82 -1.78
C ASN A 116 -7.62 6.12 -1.34
N ILE A 117 -8.34 7.01 -0.66
CA ILE A 117 -7.75 8.20 -0.05
C ILE A 117 -6.75 7.79 1.04
N ALA A 118 -7.12 6.85 1.91
CA ALA A 118 -6.23 6.35 2.95
C ALA A 118 -4.97 5.70 2.35
N LEU A 119 -5.13 4.93 1.27
CA LEU A 119 -4.01 4.33 0.56
C LEU A 119 -3.05 5.40 0.00
N LEU A 120 -3.58 6.44 -0.65
CA LEU A 120 -2.77 7.56 -1.16
C LEU A 120 -2.09 8.35 -0.03
N ALA A 121 -2.78 8.57 1.09
CA ALA A 121 -2.23 9.26 2.25
C ALA A 121 -1.08 8.48 2.91
N VAL A 122 -1.10 7.14 2.86
CA VAL A 122 -0.07 6.28 3.48
C VAL A 122 1.22 6.19 2.66
N ILE A 123 1.15 6.35 1.33
CA ILE A 123 2.31 6.33 0.43
C ILE A 123 3.47 7.24 0.90
N PRO A 124 3.28 8.55 1.17
CA PRO A 124 4.38 9.43 1.57
C PRO A 124 5.01 9.02 2.90
N PHE A 125 4.25 8.47 3.85
CA PHE A 125 4.79 7.97 5.11
C PHE A 125 5.70 6.76 4.90
N ARG A 126 5.28 5.81 4.07
CA ARG A 126 6.12 4.64 3.76
C ARG A 126 7.40 5.03 3.04
N VAL A 127 7.32 5.93 2.05
CA VAL A 127 8.51 6.45 1.35
C VAL A 127 9.47 7.14 2.32
N LYS A 128 8.95 7.92 3.28
CA LYS A 128 9.77 8.57 4.32
C LYS A 128 10.49 7.55 5.20
N VAL A 129 9.78 6.53 5.70
CA VAL A 129 10.37 5.48 6.55
C VAL A 129 11.44 4.68 5.79
N GLN A 130 11.20 4.33 4.53
CA GLN A 130 12.18 3.61 3.70
C GLN A 130 13.43 4.45 3.43
N ARG A 131 13.28 5.75 3.18
CA ARG A 131 14.43 6.67 3.05
C ARG A 131 15.23 6.76 4.36
N GLN A 132 14.57 6.83 5.51
CA GLN A 132 15.23 6.83 6.82
C GLN A 132 15.99 5.52 7.06
N LEU A 133 15.40 4.38 6.73
CA LEU A 133 16.07 3.07 6.80
C LEU A 133 17.31 3.01 5.90
N ALA A 134 17.21 3.54 4.67
CA ALA A 134 18.33 3.55 3.73
C ALA A 134 19.47 4.49 4.14
N SER A 135 19.19 5.53 4.95
CA SER A 135 20.21 6.44 5.47
C SER A 135 20.98 5.93 6.69
N LEU A 136 20.55 4.82 7.30
CA LEU A 136 21.26 4.27 8.46
C LEU A 136 22.51 3.50 8.00
N PRO A 137 23.68 3.75 8.63
CA PRO A 137 24.92 3.05 8.30
C PRO A 137 24.74 1.54 8.48
N THR A 138 25.14 0.74 7.48
CA THR A 138 24.91 -0.72 7.41
C THR A 138 25.53 -1.46 8.57
#